data_AF-A0A645FC09-F1
#
_entry.id   AF-A0A645FC09-F1
#
_cell.length_a   1.000
_cell.length_b   1.000
_cell.length_c   1.000
_cell.angle_alpha   90.00
_cell.angle_beta   90.00
_cell.angle_gamma   90.00
#
_symmetry.space_group_name_H-M   'P 1'
#
loop_
_entity.id
_entity.type
_entity.pdbx_description
1 polymer ?
#
loop_
_entity_poly.entity_id
_entity_poly.type
_entity_poly.pdbx_seq_one_letter_code
_entity_poly.pdbx_strand_id
1 'polypeptide(L)'
;MADPQTKAEAWRLATDEVDIPNGTHVAIAANFWKFGQEELLNGYQDAYLELCDQIATSSGSWAKRGHVARQTALTYLWPAVLADREWIVKLDEWVEARDLPEQVRRVLADSRAEALRGIKVQEFGQTVNGEQASGGDQASGDQGSGDQQDDQDQ
;
A
#
# COMPACT_ATOMS: atom_id res chain seq x y z
N MET A 1 -9.95 5.92 -20.12
CA MET A 1 -9.17 4.76 -19.63
C MET A 1 -7.93 5.34 -18.94
N ALA A 2 -7.39 4.71 -17.90
CA ALA A 2 -6.13 5.20 -17.31
C ALA A 2 -4.98 4.90 -18.28
N ASP A 3 -4.12 5.89 -18.53
CA ASP A 3 -2.93 5.78 -19.37
C ASP A 3 -1.74 6.52 -18.71
N PRO A 4 -0.49 6.33 -19.20
CA PRO A 4 0.68 6.96 -18.60
C PRO A 4 0.61 8.49 -18.57
N GLN A 5 0.04 9.11 -19.60
CA GLN A 5 -0.06 10.57 -19.70
C GLN A 5 -1.04 11.13 -18.66
N THR A 6 -2.16 10.45 -18.44
CA THR A 6 -3.15 10.79 -17.43
C THR A 6 -2.57 10.66 -16.03
N LYS A 7 -1.73 9.65 -15.78
CA LYS A 7 -0.99 9.52 -14.51
C LYS A 7 0.00 10.66 -14.32
N ALA A 8 0.81 10.96 -15.34
CA ALA A 8 1.77 12.04 -15.29
C ALA A 8 1.09 13.40 -15.00
N GLU A 9 -0.03 13.67 -15.65
CA GLU A 9 -0.79 14.90 -15.40
C GLU A 9 -1.42 14.92 -14.00
N ALA A 10 -1.97 13.81 -13.52
CA ALA A 10 -2.50 13.72 -12.16
C ALA A 10 -1.40 13.95 -11.11
N TRP A 11 -0.19 13.43 -11.35
CA TRP A 11 0.96 13.67 -10.49
C TRP A 11 1.37 15.15 -10.52
N ARG A 12 1.54 15.73 -11.70
CA ARG A 12 1.87 17.16 -11.88
C ARG A 12 0.86 18.07 -11.18
N LEU A 13 -0.44 17.79 -11.29
CA LEU A 13 -1.48 18.54 -10.59
C LEU A 13 -1.41 18.38 -9.07
N ALA A 14 -0.97 17.23 -8.57
CA ALA A 14 -0.79 17.00 -7.14
C ALA A 14 0.50 17.63 -6.59
N THR A 15 1.55 17.75 -7.40
CA THR A 15 2.88 18.20 -6.93
C THR A 15 3.22 19.63 -7.33
N ASP A 16 3.00 20.00 -8.58
CA ASP A 16 3.59 21.20 -9.18
C ASP A 16 2.59 22.35 -9.26
N GLU A 17 1.30 22.04 -9.33
CA GLU A 17 0.23 23.04 -9.36
C GLU A 17 0.02 23.69 -7.99
N VAL A 18 0.25 25.00 -7.91
CA VAL A 18 0.22 25.75 -6.66
C VAL A 18 -1.16 26.33 -6.34
N ASP A 19 -1.99 26.56 -7.36
CA ASP A 19 -3.28 27.26 -7.23
C ASP A 19 -4.48 26.29 -7.17
N ILE A 20 -4.24 25.01 -6.92
CA ILE A 20 -5.29 24.01 -6.77
C ILE A 20 -6.03 24.14 -5.42
N PRO A 21 -7.38 24.19 -5.40
CA PRO A 21 -8.15 24.17 -4.17
C PRO A 21 -7.88 22.91 -3.34
N ASN A 22 -7.79 23.04 -2.01
CA ASN A 22 -7.44 21.94 -1.10
C ASN A 22 -8.32 20.69 -1.29
N GLY A 23 -9.64 20.85 -1.46
CA GLY A 23 -10.55 19.72 -1.69
C GLY A 23 -10.24 18.97 -2.98
N THR A 24 -9.93 19.69 -4.05
CA THR A 24 -9.50 19.11 -5.33
C THR A 24 -8.15 18.42 -5.19
N HIS A 25 -7.21 19.04 -4.47
CA HIS A 25 -5.89 18.45 -4.22
C HIS A 25 -5.99 17.10 -3.50
N VAL A 26 -6.81 17.03 -2.43
CA VAL A 26 -7.09 15.76 -1.73
C VAL A 26 -7.71 14.74 -2.67
N ALA A 27 -8.71 15.14 -3.47
CA ALA A 27 -9.36 14.24 -4.41
C ALA A 27 -8.40 13.65 -5.44
N ILE A 28 -7.47 14.44 -5.99
CA ILE A 28 -6.46 13.96 -6.94
C ILE A 28 -5.48 13.03 -6.24
N ALA A 29 -4.87 13.47 -5.14
CA ALA A 29 -3.84 12.71 -4.44
C ALA A 29 -4.37 11.35 -3.94
N ALA A 30 -5.54 11.34 -3.29
CA ALA A 30 -6.16 10.12 -2.77
C ALA A 30 -6.61 9.13 -3.85
N ASN A 31 -6.75 9.58 -5.11
CA ASN A 31 -7.10 8.71 -6.23
C ASN A 31 -5.92 8.35 -7.13
N PHE A 32 -4.70 8.76 -6.79
CA PHE A 32 -3.53 8.48 -7.60
C PHE A 32 -3.17 6.99 -7.59
N TRP A 33 -3.12 6.37 -6.41
CA TRP A 33 -2.76 4.96 -6.25
C TRP A 33 -3.98 4.05 -6.45
N LYS A 34 -3.93 3.20 -7.46
CA LYS A 34 -5.01 2.24 -7.79
C LYS A 34 -4.41 0.86 -8.04
N PHE A 35 -4.92 -0.15 -7.32
CA PHE A 35 -4.59 -1.54 -7.57
C PHE A 35 -4.94 -1.95 -9.01
N GLY A 36 -4.15 -2.86 -9.59
CA GLY A 36 -4.29 -3.28 -10.98
C GLY A 36 -3.74 -2.27 -12.00
N GLN A 37 -2.99 -1.25 -11.54
CA GLN A 37 -2.32 -0.25 -12.39
C GLN A 37 -0.81 -0.18 -12.10
N GLU A 38 -0.23 -1.23 -11.52
CA GLU A 38 1.16 -1.28 -11.05
C GLU A 38 2.14 -0.88 -12.15
N GLU A 39 1.94 -1.36 -13.38
CA GLU A 39 2.77 -0.99 -14.53
C GLU A 39 2.80 0.52 -14.81
N LEU A 40 1.68 1.23 -14.60
CA LEU A 40 1.58 2.68 -14.77
C LEU A 40 2.14 3.46 -13.58
N LEU A 41 2.35 2.79 -12.44
CA LEU A 41 2.77 3.39 -11.18
C LEU A 41 4.26 3.21 -10.92
N ASN A 42 4.94 2.36 -11.70
CA ASN A 42 6.39 2.17 -11.64
C ASN A 42 7.13 3.51 -11.74
N GLY A 43 8.08 3.73 -10.83
CA GLY A 43 8.87 4.96 -10.74
C GLY A 43 8.26 6.07 -9.88
N TYR A 44 6.95 6.06 -9.61
CA TYR A 44 6.34 7.09 -8.74
C TYR A 44 6.71 6.94 -7.26
N GLN A 45 7.22 5.77 -6.86
CA GLN A 45 7.88 5.58 -5.57
C GLN A 45 9.11 6.47 -5.39
N ASP A 46 9.92 6.60 -6.43
CA ASP A 46 11.12 7.44 -6.40
C ASP A 46 10.74 8.91 -6.52
N ALA A 47 9.72 9.21 -7.34
CA ALA A 47 9.12 10.54 -7.38
C ALA A 47 8.53 10.96 -6.02
N TYR A 48 8.00 10.02 -5.24
CA TYR A 48 7.51 10.28 -3.89
C TYR A 48 8.65 10.63 -2.92
N LEU A 49 9.81 9.95 -3.01
CA LEU A 49 10.98 10.32 -2.19
C LEU A 49 11.51 11.72 -2.56
N GLU A 50 11.56 12.04 -3.86
CA GLU A 50 11.91 13.38 -4.34
C GLU A 50 10.92 14.45 -3.83
N LEU A 51 9.62 14.15 -3.90
CA LEU A 51 8.57 14.99 -3.32
C LEU A 51 8.80 15.25 -1.82
N CYS A 52 9.16 14.22 -1.04
CA CYS A 52 9.47 14.36 0.38
C CYS A 52 10.67 15.28 0.61
N ASP A 53 11.72 15.16 -0.20
CA ASP A 53 12.91 16.03 -0.14
C ASP A 53 12.54 17.49 -0.44
N GLN A 54 11.73 17.72 -1.47
CA GLN A 54 11.29 19.07 -1.84
C GLN A 54 10.40 19.71 -0.77
N ILE A 55 9.52 18.93 -0.14
CA ILE A 55 8.71 19.41 0.99
C ILE A 55 9.61 19.72 2.19
N ALA A 56 10.57 18.85 2.50
CA ALA A 56 11.50 19.02 3.61
C ALA A 56 12.35 20.30 3.45
N THR A 57 12.84 20.55 2.23
CA THR A 57 13.66 21.72 1.88
C THR A 57 12.85 22.95 1.51
N SER A 58 11.52 22.85 1.45
CA SER A 58 10.62 23.90 0.95
C SER A 58 11.04 24.44 -0.43
N SER A 59 11.44 23.54 -1.35
CA SER A 59 11.90 23.88 -2.70
C SER A 59 10.80 23.70 -3.75
N GLY A 60 11.04 24.18 -4.97
CA GLY A 60 10.09 24.07 -6.09
C GLY A 60 8.73 24.73 -5.81
N SER A 61 7.65 24.03 -6.16
CA SER A 61 6.27 24.47 -5.88
C SER A 61 6.00 24.58 -4.38
N TRP A 62 6.64 23.75 -3.55
CA TRP A 62 6.42 23.66 -2.11
C TRP A 62 6.86 24.89 -1.34
N ALA A 63 7.74 25.72 -1.91
CA ALA A 63 8.09 27.04 -1.37
C ALA A 63 6.86 27.95 -1.18
N LYS A 64 5.83 27.78 -2.03
CA LYS A 64 4.62 28.60 -2.03
C LYS A 64 3.41 27.89 -1.41
N ARG A 65 3.48 26.56 -1.24
CA ARG A 65 2.34 25.76 -0.75
C ARG A 65 2.35 25.68 0.78
N GLY A 66 1.18 25.95 1.36
CA GLY A 66 0.97 25.93 2.80
C GLY A 66 0.95 24.53 3.42
N HIS A 67 0.86 24.50 4.75
CA HIS A 67 0.91 23.27 5.56
C HIS A 67 -0.12 22.21 5.14
N VAL A 68 -1.36 22.62 4.83
CA VAL A 68 -2.42 21.68 4.42
C VAL A 68 -2.04 20.92 3.16
N ALA A 69 -1.54 21.61 2.13
CA ALA A 69 -1.13 20.99 0.88
C ALA A 69 0.05 20.02 1.09
N ARG A 70 1.06 20.43 1.88
CA ARG A 70 2.21 19.56 2.21
C ARG A 70 1.75 18.27 2.91
N GLN A 71 0.90 18.39 3.93
CA GLN A 71 0.35 17.25 4.64
C GLN A 71 -0.47 16.33 3.73
N THR A 72 -1.33 16.90 2.87
CA THR A 72 -2.10 16.14 1.88
C THR A 72 -1.17 15.32 0.97
N ALA A 73 -0.12 15.93 0.45
CA ALA A 73 0.80 15.25 -0.46
C ALA A 73 1.59 14.14 0.24
N LEU A 74 2.17 14.42 1.42
CA LEU A 74 2.90 13.41 2.20
C LEU A 74 2.02 12.21 2.53
N THR A 75 0.76 12.43 2.92
CA THR A 75 -0.14 11.35 3.34
C THR A 75 -0.75 10.58 2.17
N TYR A 76 -1.31 11.27 1.18
CA TYR A 76 -2.11 10.62 0.13
C TYR A 76 -1.30 10.16 -1.08
N LEU A 77 -0.12 10.75 -1.31
CA LEU A 77 0.79 10.27 -2.36
C LEU A 77 1.75 9.17 -1.87
N TRP A 78 1.63 8.72 -0.62
CA TRP A 78 2.33 7.52 -0.15
C TRP A 78 2.08 6.33 -1.11
N PRO A 79 3.13 5.61 -1.57
CA PRO A 79 3.01 4.59 -2.61
C PRO A 79 2.42 3.27 -2.09
N ALA A 80 1.20 3.32 -1.56
CA ALA A 80 0.55 2.21 -0.86
C ALA A 80 0.51 0.89 -1.66
N VAL A 81 0.32 0.97 -2.98
CA VAL A 81 0.24 -0.20 -3.87
C VAL A 81 1.60 -0.86 -4.10
N LEU A 82 2.69 -0.09 -4.03
CA LEU A 82 4.04 -0.55 -4.34
C LEU A 82 4.94 -0.65 -3.10
N ALA A 83 4.47 -0.24 -1.92
CA ALA A 83 5.23 -0.22 -0.66
C ALA A 83 5.45 -1.63 -0.07
N ASP A 84 6.15 -2.49 -0.82
CA ASP A 84 6.59 -3.81 -0.41
C ASP A 84 7.82 -3.76 0.51
N ARG A 85 8.30 -4.94 0.94
CA ARG A 85 9.44 -5.03 1.86
C ARG A 85 10.73 -4.44 1.28
N GLU A 86 10.98 -4.63 -0.02
CA GLU A 86 12.18 -4.13 -0.67
C GLU A 86 12.18 -2.60 -0.70
N TRP A 87 11.05 -2.01 -1.08
CA TRP A 87 10.92 -0.56 -1.09
C TRP A 87 10.95 0.05 0.32
N ILE A 88 10.41 -0.63 1.34
CA ILE A 88 10.52 -0.16 2.72
C ILE A 88 11.98 -0.13 3.20
N VAL A 89 12.82 -1.08 2.80
CA VAL A 89 14.28 -1.02 3.09
C VAL A 89 14.91 0.21 2.43
N LYS A 90 14.60 0.46 1.15
CA LYS A 90 15.07 1.67 0.44
C LYS A 90 14.61 2.95 1.14
N LEU A 91 13.36 3.01 1.61
CA LEU A 91 12.83 4.14 2.37
C LEU A 91 13.62 4.35 3.67
N ASP A 92 13.90 3.28 4.42
CA ASP A 92 14.65 3.36 5.67
C ASP A 92 16.05 3.93 5.45
N GLU A 93 16.79 3.40 4.48
CA GLU A 93 18.11 3.92 4.09
C GLU A 93 18.05 5.40 3.67
N TRP A 94 17.01 5.77 2.90
CA TRP A 94 16.81 7.14 2.43
C TRP A 94 16.53 8.13 3.58
N VAL A 95 15.73 7.71 4.57
CA VAL A 95 15.38 8.51 5.77
C VAL A 95 16.58 8.65 6.70
N GLU A 96 17.36 7.58 6.89
CA GLU A 96 18.57 7.60 7.74
C GLU A 96 19.66 8.52 7.18
N ALA A 97 19.78 8.60 5.85
CA ALA A 97 20.76 9.44 5.18
C ALA A 97 20.42 10.95 5.20
N ARG A 98 19.27 11.37 5.79
CA ARG A 98 18.76 12.74 5.70
C ARG A 98 18.35 13.33 7.05
N ASP A 99 18.60 14.63 7.18
CA ASP A 99 18.04 15.44 8.26
C ASP A 99 16.67 16.01 7.85
N LEU A 100 15.63 15.19 8.01
CA LEU A 100 14.26 15.56 7.66
C LEU A 100 13.58 16.33 8.80
N PRO A 101 12.75 17.35 8.50
CA PRO A 101 11.88 17.97 9.48
C PRO A 101 10.98 16.94 10.18
N GLU A 102 10.75 17.13 11.48
CA GLU A 102 10.01 16.18 12.33
C GLU A 102 8.64 15.79 11.75
N GLN A 103 7.91 16.75 11.16
CA GLN A 103 6.63 16.47 10.51
C GLN A 103 6.77 15.40 9.40
N VAL A 104 7.77 15.55 8.53
CA VAL A 104 7.99 14.63 7.40
C VAL A 104 8.39 13.25 7.93
N ARG A 105 9.35 13.22 8.87
CA ARG A 105 9.82 11.99 9.51
C ARG A 105 8.67 11.21 10.15
N ARG A 106 7.79 11.91 10.87
CA ARG A 106 6.63 11.30 11.54
C ARG A 106 5.65 10.68 10.54
N VAL A 107 5.28 11.41 9.48
CA VAL A 107 4.35 10.88 8.47
C VAL A 107 4.93 9.63 7.80
N LEU A 108 6.22 9.66 7.43
CA LEU A 108 6.88 8.51 6.82
C LEU A 108 6.94 7.31 7.78
N ALA A 109 7.24 7.53 9.06
CA ALA A 109 7.26 6.47 10.06
C ALA A 109 5.88 5.83 10.28
N ASP A 110 4.82 6.65 10.35
CA ASP A 110 3.45 6.18 10.51
C ASP A 110 2.99 5.37 9.29
N SER A 111 3.22 5.88 8.07
CA SER A 111 2.88 5.19 6.83
C SER A 111 3.67 3.89 6.63
N ARG A 112 4.96 3.89 6.96
CA ARG A 112 5.79 2.68 6.98
C ARG A 112 5.25 1.63 7.95
N ALA A 113 4.91 2.05 9.17
CA ALA A 113 4.38 1.13 10.17
C ALA A 113 3.06 0.49 9.72
N GLU A 114 2.21 1.26 9.04
CA GLU A 114 0.97 0.76 8.44
C GLU A 114 1.23 -0.24 7.30
N ALA A 115 2.15 0.08 6.38
CA ALA A 115 2.53 -0.82 5.29
C ALA A 115 3.06 -2.16 5.82
N LEU A 116 3.98 -2.13 6.79
CA LEU A 116 4.53 -3.35 7.41
C LEU A 116 3.47 -4.19 8.13
N ARG A 117 2.47 -3.54 8.75
CA ARG A 117 1.32 -4.27 9.32
C ARG A 117 0.51 -4.94 8.21
N GLY A 118 0.23 -4.23 7.12
CA GLY A 118 -0.49 -4.76 5.97
C GLY A 118 0.19 -5.98 5.37
N ILE A 119 1.51 -5.93 5.14
CA ILE A 119 2.31 -7.04 4.62
C ILE A 119 2.20 -8.27 5.52
N LYS A 120 2.39 -8.11 6.84
CA LYS A 120 2.29 -9.23 7.80
C LYS A 120 0.92 -9.89 7.77
N VAL A 121 -0.15 -9.11 7.64
CA VAL A 121 -1.52 -9.63 7.55
C VAL A 121 -1.71 -10.45 6.26
N GLN A 122 -1.18 -9.97 5.13
CA GLN A 122 -1.26 -10.68 3.86
C GLN A 122 -0.49 -12.01 3.90
N GLU A 123 0.73 -12.01 4.42
CA GLU A 123 1.55 -13.23 4.58
C GLU A 123 0.86 -14.26 5.47
N PHE A 124 0.30 -13.84 6.62
CA PHE A 124 -0.42 -14.73 7.52
C PHE A 124 -1.66 -15.34 6.84
N GLY A 125 -2.44 -14.53 6.12
CA GLY A 125 -3.61 -15.01 5.36
C GLY A 125 -3.23 -16.04 4.29
N GLN A 126 -2.08 -15.86 3.61
CA GLN A 126 -1.57 -16.81 2.63
C GLN A 126 -1.17 -18.14 3.28
N THR A 127 -0.49 -18.13 4.44
CA THR A 127 -0.12 -19.35 5.18
C THR A 127 -1.37 -20.13 5.60
N VAL A 128 -2.37 -19.46 6.19
CA VAL A 128 -3.61 -20.12 6.63
C VAL A 128 -4.37 -20.75 5.46
N ASN A 129 -4.47 -20.05 4.32
CA ASN A 129 -5.12 -20.60 3.13
C ASN A 129 -4.37 -21.79 2.52
N GLY A 130 -3.03 -21.79 2.56
CA GLY A 130 -2.20 -22.91 2.11
C GLY A 130 -2.36 -24.14 3.00
N GLU A 131 -2.41 -23.96 4.32
CA GLU A 131 -2.61 -25.04 5.28
C GLU A 131 -3.99 -25.70 5.10
N GLN A 132 -5.05 -24.89 4.90
CA GLN A 132 -6.41 -25.39 4.68
C GLN A 132 -6.60 -26.12 3.33
N ALA A 133 -5.88 -25.72 2.28
CA ALA A 133 -5.89 -26.43 1.00
C ALA A 133 -5.23 -27.82 1.08
N SER A 134 -4.31 -28.03 2.03
CA SER A 134 -3.58 -29.30 2.21
C SER A 134 -4.28 -30.31 3.14
N GLY A 135 -5.19 -29.84 4.01
CA GLY A 135 -5.86 -30.67 5.02
C GLY A 135 -7.17 -31.35 4.57
N GLY A 136 -7.58 -31.22 3.31
CA GLY A 136 -8.90 -31.64 2.82
C GLY A 136 -9.03 -33.08 2.32
N ASP A 137 -7.96 -33.88 2.28
CA ASP A 137 -7.93 -35.16 1.53
C ASP A 137 -7.94 -36.43 2.41
N GLN A 138 -8.41 -36.36 3.66
CA GLN A 138 -8.52 -37.53 4.55
C GLN A 138 -9.89 -37.66 5.23
N ALA A 139 -10.93 -37.98 4.45
CA ALA A 139 -12.17 -38.54 4.99
C ALA A 139 -12.99 -39.26 3.91
N SER A 140 -12.53 -40.42 3.42
CA SER A 140 -13.39 -41.41 2.77
C SER A 140 -12.69 -42.77 2.75
N GLY A 141 -13.18 -43.71 3.55
CA GLY A 141 -12.72 -45.09 3.49
C GLY A 141 -12.95 -45.88 4.76
N ASP A 142 -14.20 -46.05 5.20
CA ASP A 142 -14.58 -47.27 5.91
C ASP A 142 -16.04 -47.62 5.59
N GLN A 143 -16.22 -48.37 4.50
CA GLN A 143 -17.42 -49.16 4.23
C GLN A 143 -17.08 -50.60 4.59
N GLY A 144 -17.30 -50.97 5.85
CA GLY A 144 -17.28 -52.35 6.33
C GLY A 144 -18.71 -52.87 6.45
N SER A 145 -19.18 -53.58 5.42
CA SER A 145 -20.41 -54.37 5.44
C SER A 145 -20.28 -55.63 6.31
N GLY A 146 -21.41 -56.10 6.83
CA GLY A 146 -21.62 -57.43 7.42
C GLY A 146 -22.50 -57.32 8.67
N ASP A 147 -23.53 -58.10 8.92
CA ASP A 147 -24.27 -59.10 8.14
C ASP A 147 -25.54 -59.39 8.97
N GLN A 148 -26.56 -59.99 8.35
CA GLN A 148 -27.84 -60.36 8.95
C GLN A 148 -27.72 -61.35 10.13
N GLN A 149 -28.60 -61.24 11.14
CA GLN A 149 -29.38 -62.33 11.77
C GLN A 149 -30.25 -61.72 12.89
N ASP A 150 -31.58 -61.69 12.75
CA ASP A 150 -32.50 -62.74 13.20
C ASP A 150 -32.22 -63.18 14.65
N ASP A 151 -33.02 -62.72 15.62
CA ASP A 151 -33.85 -63.64 16.41
C ASP A 151 -34.89 -62.91 17.28
N GLN A 152 -35.93 -63.66 17.59
CA GLN A 152 -37.19 -63.31 18.22
C GLN A 152 -37.09 -63.17 19.75
N ASP A 153 -38.25 -62.76 20.28
CA ASP A 153 -38.83 -63.12 21.58
C ASP A 153 -38.66 -62.20 22.80
N GLN A 154 -39.83 -61.69 23.18
CA GLN A 154 -40.40 -61.40 24.51
C GLN A 154 -39.86 -60.24 25.36
#